data_AF-A0A7X5L8W5-F1
#
_entry.id   AF-A0A7X5L8W5-F1
#
_cell.length_a   1.000
_cell.length_b   1.000
_cell.length_c   1.000
_cell.angle_alpha   90.00
_cell.angle_beta   90.00
_cell.angle_gamma   90.00
#
_symmetry.space_group_name_H-M   'P 1'
#
loop_
_entity.id
_entity.type
_entity.pdbx_description
1 polymer ?
#
loop_
_entity_poly.entity_id
_entity_poly.type
_entity_poly.pdbx_seq_one_letter_code
_entity_poly.pdbx_strand_id
1 'polypeptide(L)'
;MLVKYGFRIINVTESEYGDGNKIHFIFNIHSERKMRLSITDYCNLDCFFCHSEGNFSAFSNKIPLSAIEQLLIQAQRMNFSEITITGGEPLLYFEGVRLILEHCNNWTHLPKIKLCTNGIALDEQKINILKQYEGKIELNISLHTVNGDVM
;
A
#
# COMPACT_ATOMS: atom_id res chain seq x y z
N MET A 1 25.71 12.39 21.87
CA MET A 1 25.75 11.08 21.16
C MET A 1 24.36 10.66 20.69
N LEU A 2 23.37 10.50 21.58
CA LEU A 2 22.00 10.01 21.24
C LEU A 2 21.20 10.92 20.29
N VAL A 3 21.41 12.24 20.32
CA VAL A 3 20.75 13.18 19.40
C VAL A 3 21.05 12.88 17.92
N LYS A 4 22.26 12.38 17.63
CA LYS A 4 22.65 11.96 16.27
C LYS A 4 21.87 10.73 15.77
N TYR A 5 21.22 10.00 16.68
CA TYR A 5 20.41 8.82 16.40
C TYR A 5 18.91 9.11 16.51
N GLY A 6 18.49 10.37 16.43
CA GLY A 6 17.06 10.76 16.38
C GLY A 6 16.37 10.94 17.73
N PHE A 7 17.10 10.83 18.84
CA PHE A 7 16.56 11.13 20.17
C PHE A 7 16.49 12.66 20.38
N ARG A 8 15.37 13.17 20.88
CA ARG A 8 15.22 14.59 21.26
C ARG A 8 15.37 14.74 22.77
N ILE A 9 16.06 15.80 23.21
CA ILE A 9 16.11 16.16 24.63
C ILE A 9 14.78 16.83 25.00
N ILE A 10 14.13 16.33 26.04
CA ILE A 10 12.84 16.86 26.53
C ILE A 10 12.96 17.56 27.88
N ASN A 11 13.96 17.22 28.69
CA ASN A 11 14.18 17.86 29.97
C ASN A 11 15.62 17.66 30.46
N VAL A 12 16.10 18.57 31.31
CA VAL A 12 17.36 18.46 32.05
C VAL A 12 17.07 18.76 33.52
N THR A 13 17.41 17.84 34.41
CA THR A 13 17.19 17.95 35.86
C THR A 13 18.50 17.83 36.61
N GLU A 14 18.68 18.61 37.70
CA GLU A 14 19.83 18.44 38.59
C GLU A 14 19.69 17.15 39.40
N SER A 15 20.79 16.42 39.56
CA SER A 15 20.82 15.22 40.38
C SER A 15 20.94 15.55 41.86
N GLU A 16 20.10 14.90 42.67
CA GLU A 16 20.11 15.00 44.13
C GLU A 16 21.38 14.42 44.79
N TYR A 17 22.19 13.66 44.04
CA TYR A 17 23.39 12.97 44.56
C TYR A 17 24.72 13.67 44.19
N GLY A 18 24.68 14.88 43.60
CA GLY A 18 25.88 15.67 43.28
C GLY A 18 26.69 15.18 42.08
N ASP A 19 26.16 14.23 41.32
CA ASP A 19 26.73 13.61 40.11
C ASP A 19 26.37 14.36 38.80
N GLY A 20 25.81 15.56 38.91
CA GLY A 20 25.56 16.48 37.79
C GLY A 20 24.13 16.43 37.23
N ASN A 21 23.97 16.74 35.94
CA ASN A 21 22.66 16.87 35.29
C ASN A 21 22.18 15.55 34.67
N LYS A 22 20.93 15.16 34.96
CA LYS A 22 20.20 14.11 34.26
C LYS A 22 19.51 14.69 33.02
N ILE A 23 19.74 14.07 31.86
CA ILE A 23 19.13 14.49 30.58
C ILE A 23 18.09 13.46 30.18
N HIS A 24 16.84 13.90 30.04
CA HIS A 24 15.73 13.07 29.57
C HIS A 24 15.63 13.14 28.04
N PHE A 25 15.64 11.97 27.40
CA PHE A 25 15.51 11.82 25.95
C PHE A 25 14.17 11.17 25.58
N ILE A 26 13.61 11.54 24.43
CA ILE A 26 12.49 10.84 23.79
C ILE A 26 12.89 10.37 22.39
N PHE A 27 12.41 9.20 21.98
CA PHE A 27 12.52 8.69 20.62
C PHE A 27 11.14 8.22 20.16
N ASN A 28 10.62 8.84 19.10
CA ASN A 28 9.33 8.46 18.54
C ASN A 28 9.56 7.34 17.51
N ILE A 29 9.10 6.14 17.83
CA ILE A 29 9.02 5.06 16.85
C ILE A 29 7.77 5.33 16.00
N HIS A 30 7.93 6.04 14.89
CA HIS A 30 6.87 6.11 13.88
C HIS A 30 6.86 4.78 13.11
N SER A 31 5.90 3.90 13.41
CA SER A 31 5.65 2.74 12.55
C SER A 31 4.81 3.20 11.35
N GLU A 32 5.40 3.20 10.16
CA GLU A 32 4.63 3.34 8.93
C GLU A 32 3.54 2.25 8.87
N ARG A 33 2.27 2.65 8.80
CA ARG A 33 1.15 1.71 8.70
C ARG A 33 0.88 1.43 7.23
N LYS A 34 1.03 0.17 6.84
CA LYS A 34 0.88 -0.28 5.44
C LYS A 34 -0.26 -1.28 5.35
N MET A 35 -1.15 -1.08 4.38
CA MET A 35 -2.27 -1.98 4.11
C MET A 35 -2.11 -2.59 2.72
N ARG A 36 -2.32 -3.90 2.61
CA ARG A 36 -2.44 -4.60 1.33
C ARG A 36 -3.88 -5.09 1.18
N LEU A 37 -4.56 -4.65 0.14
CA LEU A 37 -5.94 -4.98 -0.19
C LEU A 37 -5.98 -5.90 -1.39
N SER A 38 -6.35 -7.16 -1.16
CA SER A 38 -6.71 -8.11 -2.22
C SER A 38 -8.18 -7.89 -2.59
N ILE A 39 -8.45 -7.16 -3.67
CA ILE A 39 -9.80 -6.68 -3.99
C ILE A 39 -10.66 -7.69 -4.76
N THR A 40 -10.02 -8.71 -5.33
CA THR A 40 -10.67 -9.81 -6.03
C THR A 40 -9.76 -11.03 -5.99
N ASP A 41 -10.34 -12.22 -6.00
CA ASP A 41 -9.60 -13.47 -6.23
C ASP A 41 -9.57 -13.86 -7.71
N TYR A 42 -10.25 -13.14 -8.61
CA TYR A 42 -10.25 -13.48 -10.04
C TYR A 42 -8.88 -13.19 -10.67
N CYS A 43 -8.33 -14.14 -11.41
CA CYS A 43 -7.11 -13.94 -12.20
C CYS A 43 -7.25 -14.55 -13.59
N ASN A 44 -6.69 -13.88 -14.59
CA ASN A 44 -6.59 -14.38 -15.96
C ASN A 44 -5.30 -15.20 -16.22
N LEU A 45 -4.52 -15.49 -15.17
CA LEU A 45 -3.35 -16.36 -15.20
C LEU A 45 -3.48 -17.48 -14.16
N ASP A 46 -2.87 -18.63 -14.45
CA ASP A 46 -2.82 -19.81 -13.57
C ASP A 46 -1.35 -20.19 -13.29
N CYS A 47 -0.63 -19.28 -12.63
CA CYS A 47 0.81 -19.43 -12.42
C CYS A 47 1.13 -20.59 -11.44
N PHE A 48 2.10 -21.44 -11.79
CA PHE A 48 2.47 -22.60 -10.95
C PHE A 48 3.02 -22.25 -9.55
N PHE A 49 3.52 -21.02 -9.38
CA PHE A 49 4.01 -20.48 -8.11
C PHE A 49 2.98 -19.56 -7.42
N CYS A 50 1.75 -19.48 -7.93
CA CYS A 50 0.70 -18.69 -7.31
C CYS A 50 0.37 -19.28 -5.93
N HIS A 51 0.36 -18.45 -4.89
CA HIS A 51 -0.05 -18.85 -3.54
C HIS A 51 -1.58 -18.93 -3.40
N SER A 52 -2.27 -19.41 -4.44
CA SER A 52 -3.73 -19.47 -4.56
C SER A 52 -4.43 -18.12 -4.33
N GLU A 53 -3.76 -17.01 -4.64
CA GLU A 53 -4.35 -15.66 -4.61
C GLU A 53 -5.28 -15.41 -5.81
N GLY A 54 -5.02 -16.11 -6.93
CA GLY A 54 -5.80 -16.06 -8.16
C GLY A 54 -6.59 -17.34 -8.40
N ASN A 55 -7.85 -17.20 -8.80
CA ASN A 55 -8.77 -18.26 -9.18
C ASN A 55 -9.26 -17.99 -10.61
N PHE A 56 -9.20 -19.03 -11.45
CA PHE A 56 -9.65 -18.98 -12.84
C PHE A 56 -11.16 -19.23 -12.99
N SER A 57 -11.85 -19.59 -11.89
CA SER A 57 -13.25 -20.01 -11.92
C SER A 57 -14.22 -18.84 -12.19
N ALA A 58 -15.36 -19.17 -12.80
CA ALA A 58 -16.45 -18.23 -13.07
C ALA A 58 -17.13 -17.69 -11.78
N PHE A 59 -16.84 -18.29 -10.62
CA PHE A 59 -17.35 -17.87 -9.31
C PHE A 59 -16.24 -17.17 -8.53
N SER A 60 -15.70 -16.10 -9.11
CA SER A 60 -14.72 -15.26 -8.43
C SER A 60 -15.39 -14.28 -7.49
N ASN A 61 -14.82 -14.10 -6.31
CA ASN A 61 -15.23 -13.09 -5.36
C ASN A 61 -14.58 -11.75 -5.68
N LYS A 62 -15.39 -10.69 -5.58
CA LYS A 62 -14.95 -9.30 -5.59
C LYS A 62 -15.37 -8.70 -4.26
N ILE A 63 -14.48 -7.95 -3.61
CA ILE A 63 -14.87 -7.18 -2.44
C ILE A 63 -15.86 -6.11 -2.93
N PRO A 64 -17.08 -6.01 -2.36
CA PRO A 64 -18.02 -4.97 -2.74
C PRO A 64 -17.40 -3.57 -2.59
N LEU A 65 -17.68 -2.66 -3.53
CA LEU A 65 -17.15 -1.30 -3.50
C LEU A 65 -17.44 -0.58 -2.18
N SER A 66 -18.63 -0.75 -1.61
CA SER A 66 -19.00 -0.19 -0.30
C SER A 66 -18.13 -0.69 0.86
N ALA A 67 -17.69 -1.96 0.81
CA ALA A 67 -16.77 -2.50 1.80
C ALA A 67 -15.36 -1.92 1.64
N ILE A 68 -14.90 -1.73 0.39
CA ILE A 68 -13.63 -1.03 0.11
C ILE A 68 -13.68 0.39 0.66
N GLU A 69 -14.74 1.15 0.41
CA GLU A 69 -14.92 2.51 0.95
C GLU A 69 -14.83 2.54 2.48
N GLN A 70 -15.54 1.63 3.16
CA GLN A 70 -15.51 1.56 4.62
C GLN A 70 -14.11 1.26 5.16
N LEU A 71 -13.37 0.35 4.49
CA LEU A 71 -11.98 0.03 4.86
C LEU A 71 -11.07 1.25 4.69
N LEU A 72 -11.20 1.99 3.58
CA LEU A 72 -10.41 3.18 3.33
C LEU A 72 -10.70 4.30 4.35
N ILE A 73 -11.96 4.49 4.76
CA ILE A 73 -12.30 5.43 5.83
C ILE A 73 -11.59 5.07 7.13
N GLN A 74 -11.57 3.80 7.52
CA GLN A 74 -10.84 3.39 8.74
C GLN A 74 -9.32 3.55 8.57
N ALA A 75 -8.78 3.20 7.39
CA ALA A 75 -7.36 3.36 7.10
C ALA A 75 -6.92 4.83 7.16
N GLN A 76 -7.75 5.75 6.67
CA GLN A 76 -7.51 7.19 6.80
C GLN A 76 -7.46 7.62 8.27
N ARG A 77 -8.46 7.22 9.07
CA ARG A 77 -8.53 7.55 10.51
C ARG A 77 -7.35 6.99 11.31
N MET A 78 -6.79 5.88 10.83
CA MET A 78 -5.64 5.21 11.43
C MET A 78 -4.29 5.71 10.90
N ASN A 79 -4.27 6.72 10.01
CA ASN A 79 -3.08 7.28 9.38
C ASN A 79 -2.22 6.22 8.67
N PHE A 80 -2.84 5.38 7.83
CA PHE A 80 -2.08 4.52 6.92
C PHE A 80 -1.27 5.36 5.93
N SER A 81 0.02 5.03 5.80
CA SER A 81 0.97 5.73 4.94
C SER A 81 1.18 5.05 3.58
N GLU A 82 0.76 3.78 3.44
CA GLU A 82 0.84 3.04 2.19
C GLU A 82 -0.38 2.14 1.99
N ILE A 83 -0.95 2.17 0.79
CA ILE A 83 -2.03 1.28 0.32
C ILE A 83 -1.52 0.51 -0.90
N THR A 84 -1.41 -0.82 -0.77
CA THR A 84 -1.09 -1.71 -1.89
C THR A 84 -2.37 -2.40 -2.38
N ILE A 85 -2.69 -2.21 -3.65
CA ILE A 85 -3.80 -2.85 -4.36
C ILE A 85 -3.26 -4.11 -5.02
N THR A 86 -3.88 -5.25 -4.72
CA THR A 86 -3.53 -6.57 -5.25
C THR A 86 -4.82 -7.39 -5.47
N GLY A 87 -4.69 -8.65 -5.82
CA GLY A 87 -5.80 -9.58 -5.97
C GLY A 87 -5.28 -10.92 -6.50
N GLY A 88 -6.14 -11.62 -7.22
CA GLY A 88 -5.70 -12.34 -8.41
C GLY A 88 -5.11 -11.35 -9.41
N GLU A 89 -5.95 -10.72 -10.23
CA GLU A 89 -5.55 -9.59 -11.08
C GLU A 89 -6.46 -8.38 -10.84
N PRO A 90 -5.98 -7.33 -10.14
CA PRO A 90 -6.81 -6.17 -9.79
C PRO A 90 -7.31 -5.38 -11.01
N LEU A 91 -6.62 -5.41 -12.15
CA LEU A 91 -7.09 -4.72 -13.36
C LEU A 91 -8.33 -5.38 -14.00
N LEU A 92 -8.65 -6.63 -13.64
CA LEU A 92 -9.93 -7.27 -14.00
C LEU A 92 -11.10 -6.79 -13.11
N TYR A 93 -10.80 -6.07 -12.02
CA TYR A 93 -11.76 -5.39 -11.16
C TYR A 93 -11.41 -3.90 -11.04
N PHE A 94 -11.28 -3.24 -12.20
CA PHE A 94 -10.75 -1.88 -12.30
C PHE A 94 -11.61 -0.83 -11.59
N GLU A 95 -12.92 -1.07 -11.43
CA GLU A 95 -13.79 -0.22 -10.63
C GLU A 95 -13.33 -0.13 -9.16
N GLY A 96 -12.81 -1.22 -8.59
CA GLY A 96 -12.22 -1.21 -7.24
C GLY A 96 -10.90 -0.45 -7.19
N VAL A 97 -10.05 -0.62 -8.20
CA VAL A 97 -8.79 0.15 -8.34
C VAL A 97 -9.09 1.65 -8.41
N ARG A 98 -10.03 2.04 -9.29
CA ARG A 98 -10.43 3.43 -9.50
C ARG A 98 -10.99 4.05 -8.23
N LEU A 99 -11.88 3.36 -7.53
CA LEU A 99 -12.42 3.81 -6.26
C LEU A 99 -11.31 4.09 -5.23
N ILE A 100 -10.34 3.19 -5.08
CA ILE A 100 -9.22 3.38 -4.14
C ILE A 100 -8.40 4.61 -4.50
N LEU A 101 -8.08 4.80 -5.78
CA LEU A 101 -7.32 5.97 -6.25
C LEU A 101 -8.07 7.27 -5.98
N GLU A 102 -9.35 7.35 -6.35
CA GLU A 102 -10.19 8.52 -6.14
C GLU A 102 -10.33 8.85 -4.64
N HIS A 103 -10.58 7.84 -3.81
CA HIS A 103 -10.80 8.01 -2.38
C HIS A 103 -9.51 8.42 -1.65
N CYS A 104 -8.36 7.77 -1.93
CA CYS A 104 -7.08 8.13 -1.33
C CYS A 104 -6.58 9.52 -1.77
N ASN A 105 -6.91 9.97 -2.98
CA ASN A 105 -6.55 11.31 -3.45
C ASN A 105 -7.26 12.43 -2.67
N ASN A 106 -8.36 12.11 -1.97
CA ASN A 106 -9.09 13.04 -1.11
C ASN A 106 -8.63 13.02 0.36
N TRP A 107 -7.62 12.21 0.71
CA TRP A 107 -7.11 12.17 2.08
C TRP A 107 -6.31 13.44 2.42
N THR A 108 -6.47 13.93 3.65
CA THR A 108 -5.66 15.05 4.18
C THR A 108 -4.16 14.75 4.15
N HIS A 109 -3.79 13.48 4.35
CA HIS A 109 -2.43 12.97 4.19
C HIS A 109 -2.46 11.87 3.14
N LEU A 110 -1.91 12.14 1.96
CA LEU A 110 -1.94 11.19 0.85
C LEU A 110 -1.05 9.98 1.18
N PRO A 111 -1.58 8.74 1.11
CA PRO A 111 -0.75 7.56 1.23
C PRO A 111 0.02 7.32 -0.08
N LYS A 112 1.14 6.61 0.01
CA LYS A 112 1.75 5.99 -1.17
C LYS A 112 0.82 4.89 -1.70
N ILE A 113 0.45 4.93 -2.97
CA ILE A 113 -0.39 3.89 -3.57
C ILE A 113 0.49 2.97 -4.43
N LYS A 114 0.37 1.66 -4.25
CA LYS A 114 1.01 0.65 -5.10
C LYS A 114 -0.06 -0.19 -5.77
N LEU A 115 0.12 -0.51 -7.05
CA LEU A 115 -0.74 -1.44 -7.78
C LEU A 115 0.11 -2.60 -8.29
N CYS A 116 -0.15 -3.81 -7.76
CA CYS A 116 0.48 -5.04 -8.24
C CYS A 116 -0.38 -5.67 -9.33
N THR A 117 0.17 -5.90 -10.52
CA THR A 117 -0.56 -6.43 -11.67
C THR A 117 0.34 -7.30 -12.55
N ASN A 118 -0.22 -8.26 -13.27
CA ASN A 118 0.44 -8.97 -14.37
C ASN A 118 0.53 -8.13 -15.66
N GLY A 119 -0.19 -7.01 -15.73
CA GLY A 119 -0.14 -6.06 -16.85
C GLY A 119 -0.93 -6.46 -18.09
N ILE A 120 -1.48 -7.68 -18.18
CA ILE A 120 -2.20 -8.17 -19.37
C ILE A 120 -3.47 -7.37 -19.65
N ALA A 121 -4.18 -6.99 -18.59
CA ALA A 121 -5.43 -6.24 -18.69
C ALA A 121 -5.21 -4.71 -18.78
N LEU A 122 -3.97 -4.22 -18.88
CA LEU A 122 -3.70 -2.81 -19.15
C LEU A 122 -4.09 -2.47 -20.58
N ASP A 123 -5.05 -1.55 -20.72
CA ASP A 123 -5.42 -0.93 -21.99
C ASP A 123 -5.18 0.59 -21.95
N GLU A 124 -5.34 1.25 -23.09
CA GLU A 124 -5.12 2.69 -23.22
C GLU A 124 -6.00 3.51 -22.27
N GLN A 125 -7.26 3.10 -22.06
CA GLN A 125 -8.18 3.79 -21.15
C GLN A 125 -7.69 3.72 -19.71
N LYS A 126 -7.33 2.52 -19.23
CA LYS A 126 -6.80 2.32 -17.87
C LYS A 126 -5.50 3.09 -17.69
N ILE A 127 -4.59 3.04 -18.67
CA ILE A 127 -3.34 3.81 -18.64
C ILE A 127 -3.60 5.31 -18.52
N ASN A 128 -4.53 5.86 -19.32
CA ASN A 128 -4.86 7.27 -19.28
C ASN A 128 -5.43 7.71 -17.92
N ILE A 129 -6.22 6.85 -17.26
CA ILE A 129 -6.71 7.09 -15.90
C ILE A 129 -5.55 7.03 -14.90
N LEU A 130 -4.70 6.00 -14.95
CA LEU A 130 -3.57 5.84 -14.04
C LEU A 130 -2.57 7.01 -14.14
N LYS A 131 -2.34 7.55 -15.34
CA LYS A 131 -1.49 8.73 -15.57
C LYS A 131 -1.97 9.98 -14.83
N GLN A 132 -3.27 10.10 -14.53
CA GLN A 132 -3.79 11.23 -13.73
C GLN A 132 -3.26 11.22 -12.28
N TYR A 133 -2.70 10.09 -11.83
CA TYR A 133 -2.13 9.89 -10.50
C TYR A 133 -0.59 9.79 -10.53
N GLU A 134 0.06 10.36 -11.56
CA GLU A 134 1.52 10.42 -11.66
C GLU A 134 2.17 10.97 -10.37
N GLY A 135 3.24 10.31 -9.91
CA GLY A 135 3.92 10.64 -8.66
C GLY A 135 3.18 10.19 -7.38
N LYS A 136 1.93 9.72 -7.49
CA LYS A 136 1.12 9.20 -6.36
C LYS A 136 0.95 7.68 -6.38
N ILE A 137 1.01 7.08 -7.57
CA ILE A 137 0.91 5.64 -7.77
C ILE A 137 2.24 5.04 -8.27
N GLU A 138 2.60 3.89 -7.72
CA GLU A 138 3.68 3.02 -8.18
C GLU A 138 3.08 1.75 -8.80
N LEU A 139 3.43 1.45 -10.05
CA LEU A 139 3.01 0.24 -10.73
C LEU A 139 4.06 -0.86 -10.54
N ASN A 140 3.65 -1.97 -9.93
CA ASN A 140 4.46 -3.18 -9.79
C ASN A 140 3.94 -4.22 -10.77
N ILE A 141 4.65 -4.37 -11.89
CA ILE A 141 4.27 -5.31 -12.97
C ILE A 141 5.03 -6.62 -12.76
N SER A 142 4.31 -7.72 -12.58
CA SER A 142 4.87 -9.06 -12.48
C SER A 142 5.39 -9.51 -13.85
N LEU A 143 6.71 -9.71 -13.96
CA LEU A 143 7.37 -10.25 -15.13
C LEU A 143 8.20 -11.47 -14.71
N HIS A 144 7.80 -12.66 -15.15
CA HIS A 144 8.44 -13.91 -14.71
C HIS A 144 9.73 -14.23 -15.47
N THR A 145 9.81 -13.81 -16.74
CA THR A 145 10.96 -14.07 -17.61
C THR A 145 10.98 -13.04 -18.75
N VAL A 146 12.18 -12.72 -19.26
CA VAL A 146 12.37 -11.98 -20.52
C VAL A 146 12.62 -12.91 -21.70
N ASN A 147 12.80 -14.21 -21.44
CA ASN A 147 12.92 -15.24 -22.47
C ASN A 147 11.52 -15.72 -22.89
N GLY A 148 11.14 -15.45 -24.13
CA GLY A 148 9.83 -15.85 -24.69
C GLY A 148 9.64 -17.36 -24.88
N ASP A 149 10.71 -18.14 -24.77
CA ASP A 149 10.65 -19.61 -24.89
C ASP A 149 10.22 -20.30 -23.60
N VAL A 150 10.19 -19.56 -22.48
CA VAL A 150 9.76 -20.07 -21.18
C VAL A 150 8.31 -19.64 -20.95
N MET A 151 7.37 -20.56 -21.22
CA MET A 151 5.94 -20.40 -20.90
C MET A 151 5.63 -20.96 -19.52
#